data_AF-A0A1F8ZP67-F1
#
_entry.id   AF-A0A1F8ZP67-F1
#
_cell.length_a   1.000
_cell.length_b   1.000
_cell.length_c   1.000
_cell.angle_alpha   90.00
_cell.angle_beta   90.00
_cell.angle_gamma   90.00
#
_symmetry.space_group_name_H-M   'P 1'
#
loop_
_entity.id
_entity.type
_entity.pdbx_description
1 polymer ?
#
loop_
_entity_poly.entity_id
_entity_poly.type
_entity_poly.pdbx_seq_one_letter_code
_entity_poly.pdbx_strand_id
1 'polypeptide(L)'
;MNLTEILDESLARAITVIQSKKEIDFPDSIRSDVDTLINKIDKNKSLVSALVTSLVKKITDPKQDIRLHRTDFRGGYSARSLDTSVTAPFFKKYFPKYANKESAFLTLATREKIKWTKRDGQNLKIRDAQVKKSFLALFDALENRQIKPKECLIYIFIKLHLLSQQHQMVFDETIESADFSEILNINMVLKMLERHFGSKLSSRLPVIAIYSVYQQLFKVVKRYEGKKLGQLNVHTSSDKHGFGDIEVWNADGTPFEMVEIKHNIPIDRNLIFDLVKKSQNTTIQRYYILTTYKENFPSKDEEEYISKFILKIKKDSGLEIIANGISPSLKYYLRFIDNYKNFVKAYTNNLIEDAKNSTEVKEFHITEWQEILKKHHLE
;
A
#
# COMPACT_ATOMS: atom_id res chain seq x y z
N MET A 1 16.11 18.28 27.34
CA MET A 1 15.59 18.36 25.96
C MET A 1 16.04 17.11 25.24
N ASN A 2 15.12 16.29 24.77
CA ASN A 2 15.44 15.10 23.99
C ASN A 2 16.05 15.55 22.65
N LEU A 3 17.10 14.89 22.17
CA LEU A 3 17.79 15.28 20.94
C LEU A 3 16.87 15.23 19.72
N THR A 4 15.91 14.31 19.73
CA THR A 4 14.90 14.16 18.68
C THR A 4 13.86 15.28 18.70
N GLU A 5 13.48 15.77 19.89
CA GLU A 5 12.53 16.89 20.06
C GLU A 5 13.03 18.17 19.37
N ILE A 6 14.35 18.43 19.38
CA ILE A 6 14.92 19.61 18.71
C ILE A 6 14.61 19.61 17.21
N LEU A 7 14.72 18.45 16.56
CA LEU A 7 14.47 18.33 15.13
C LEU A 7 12.98 18.41 14.84
N ASP A 8 12.15 17.70 15.62
CA ASP A 8 10.69 17.70 15.44
C ASP A 8 10.10 19.11 15.67
N GLU A 9 10.50 19.82 16.73
CA GLU A 9 10.07 21.20 16.98
C GLU A 9 10.51 22.15 15.87
N SER A 10 11.75 22.02 15.40
CA SER A 10 12.28 22.89 14.34
C SER A 10 11.56 22.66 13.03
N LEU A 11 11.19 21.41 12.71
CA LEU A 11 10.40 21.07 11.53
C LEU A 11 8.97 21.59 11.65
N ALA A 12 8.32 21.39 12.80
CA ALA A 12 6.99 21.94 13.06
C ALA A 12 6.99 23.47 12.87
N ARG A 13 8.00 24.15 13.41
CA ARG A 13 8.17 25.60 13.23
C ARG A 13 8.40 25.99 11.78
N ALA A 14 9.23 25.25 11.04
CA ALA A 14 9.46 25.48 9.61
C ALA A 14 8.14 25.40 8.81
N ILE A 15 7.31 24.39 9.07
CA ILE A 15 6.00 24.22 8.44
C ILE A 15 5.07 25.40 8.78
N THR A 16 5.01 25.83 10.05
CA THR A 16 4.21 27.00 10.46
C THR A 16 4.66 28.29 9.73
N VAL A 17 5.97 28.49 9.56
CA VAL A 17 6.51 29.65 8.85
C VAL A 17 6.07 29.63 7.38
N ILE A 18 6.18 28.48 6.71
CA ILE A 18 5.71 28.32 5.33
C ILE A 18 4.22 28.65 5.20
N GLN A 19 3.38 28.07 6.07
CA GLN A 19 1.94 28.27 6.05
C GLN A 19 1.53 29.73 6.32
N SER A 20 2.22 30.39 7.25
CA SER A 20 1.93 31.78 7.61
C SER A 20 2.53 32.81 6.65
N LYS A 21 3.31 32.38 5.63
CA LYS A 21 4.04 33.23 4.69
C LYS A 21 4.90 34.30 5.38
N LYS A 22 5.35 34.04 6.61
CA LYS A 22 6.21 34.94 7.37
C LYS A 22 7.65 34.78 6.91
N GLU A 23 8.38 35.88 6.81
CA GLU A 23 9.82 35.82 6.61
C GLU A 23 10.54 35.49 7.93
N ILE A 24 11.58 34.66 7.82
CA ILE A 24 12.55 34.49 8.91
C ILE A 24 13.63 35.55 8.71
N ASP A 25 13.87 36.34 9.77
CA ASP A 25 15.03 37.19 9.90
C ASP A 25 16.30 36.32 9.87
N PHE A 26 16.94 36.30 8.71
CA PHE A 26 18.03 35.40 8.38
C PHE A 26 19.00 36.14 7.46
N PRO A 27 20.28 36.33 7.87
CA PRO A 27 21.23 37.10 7.09
C PRO A 27 21.38 36.58 5.66
N ASP A 28 21.29 37.48 4.67
CA ASP A 28 21.26 37.10 3.25
C ASP A 28 22.52 36.34 2.79
N SER A 29 23.68 36.68 3.35
CA SER A 29 24.93 35.95 3.08
C SER A 29 24.83 34.48 3.51
N ILE A 30 24.28 34.22 4.69
CA ILE A 30 24.08 32.87 5.24
C ILE A 30 22.95 32.16 4.51
N ARG A 31 21.92 32.90 4.09
CA ARG A 31 20.81 32.40 3.26
C ARG A 31 21.34 31.77 1.97
N SER A 32 22.19 32.51 1.26
CA SER A 32 22.83 32.07 0.02
C SER A 32 23.68 30.81 0.20
N ASP A 33 24.38 30.70 1.34
CA ASP A 33 25.18 29.51 1.63
C ASP A 33 24.32 28.27 1.91
N VAL A 34 23.22 28.40 2.66
CA VAL A 34 22.26 27.29 2.86
C VAL A 34 21.63 26.90 1.53
N ASP A 35 21.17 27.87 0.75
CA ASP A 35 20.53 27.63 -0.56
C ASP A 35 21.49 26.94 -1.52
N THR A 36 22.78 27.29 -1.50
CA THR A 36 23.81 26.60 -2.30
C THR A 36 23.90 25.11 -1.95
N LEU A 37 23.87 24.75 -0.66
CA LEU A 37 23.90 23.35 -0.23
C LEU A 37 22.62 22.61 -0.64
N ILE A 38 21.47 23.25 -0.45
CA ILE A 38 20.16 22.65 -0.71
C ILE A 38 19.92 22.46 -2.22
N ASN A 39 20.23 23.46 -3.05
CA ASN A 39 20.06 23.38 -4.51
C ASN A 39 20.92 22.29 -5.15
N LYS A 40 22.00 21.88 -4.48
CA LYS A 40 22.93 20.82 -4.94
C LYS A 40 22.86 19.56 -4.07
N ILE A 41 21.78 19.38 -3.32
CA ILE A 41 21.63 18.30 -2.32
C ILE A 41 21.66 16.91 -2.95
N ASP A 42 21.13 16.73 -4.18
CA ASP A 42 21.07 15.42 -4.83
C ASP A 42 22.45 14.75 -4.96
N LYS A 43 23.50 15.55 -5.14
CA LYS A 43 24.89 15.09 -5.24
C LYS A 43 25.66 15.17 -3.91
N ASN A 44 25.11 15.80 -2.88
CA ASN A 44 25.83 16.16 -1.65
C ASN A 44 25.02 15.97 -0.34
N LYS A 45 24.06 15.04 -0.32
CA LYS A 45 23.14 14.77 0.82
C LYS A 45 23.84 14.70 2.18
N SER A 46 25.03 14.07 2.22
CA SER A 46 25.84 13.95 3.44
C SER A 46 26.25 15.28 4.06
N LEU A 47 26.45 16.34 3.25
CA LEU A 47 26.86 17.65 3.78
C LEU A 47 25.71 18.33 4.53
N VAL A 48 24.50 18.26 3.98
CA VAL A 48 23.30 18.81 4.62
C VAL A 48 22.98 18.04 5.89
N SER A 49 22.99 16.72 5.84
CA SER A 49 22.76 15.88 7.02
C SER A 49 23.84 16.11 8.10
N ALA A 50 25.12 16.19 7.72
CA ALA A 50 26.20 16.50 8.65
C ALA A 50 26.08 17.90 9.28
N LEU A 51 25.64 18.90 8.52
CA LEU A 51 25.34 20.23 9.04
C LEU A 51 24.20 20.18 10.07
N VAL A 52 23.11 19.46 9.79
CA VAL A 52 21.99 19.30 10.74
C VAL A 52 22.45 18.59 12.02
N THR A 53 23.23 17.51 11.93
CA THR A 53 23.81 16.83 13.11
C THR A 53 24.65 17.80 13.94
N SER A 54 25.43 18.64 13.28
CA SER A 54 26.30 19.62 13.92
C SER A 54 25.50 20.73 14.59
N LEU A 55 24.42 21.21 13.96
CA LEU A 55 23.50 22.16 14.56
C LEU A 55 22.83 21.61 15.82
N VAL A 56 22.40 20.33 15.82
CA VAL A 56 21.87 19.67 17.03
C VAL A 56 22.92 19.68 18.15
N LYS A 57 24.18 19.36 17.84
CA LYS A 57 25.26 19.42 18.83
C LYS A 57 25.48 20.85 19.33
N LYS A 58 25.47 21.86 18.46
CA LYS A 58 25.66 23.27 18.87
C LYS A 58 24.50 23.80 19.72
N ILE A 59 23.27 23.37 19.44
CA ILE A 59 22.08 23.75 20.22
C ILE A 59 22.16 23.14 21.63
N THR A 60 22.58 21.88 21.72
CA THR A 60 22.60 21.12 22.99
C THR A 60 23.84 21.44 23.83
N ASP A 61 24.94 21.78 23.18
CA ASP A 61 26.21 22.16 23.80
C ASP A 61 26.78 23.39 23.09
N PRO A 62 26.35 24.61 23.48
CA PRO A 62 26.76 25.84 22.80
C PRO A 62 28.26 26.12 22.81
N LYS A 63 29.01 25.51 23.74
CA LYS A 63 30.46 25.67 23.86
C LYS A 63 31.23 24.72 22.93
N GLN A 64 30.60 23.64 22.43
CA GLN A 64 31.24 22.73 21.49
C GLN A 64 31.59 23.44 20.20
N ASP A 65 32.85 23.35 19.77
CA ASP A 65 33.24 23.70 18.41
C ASP A 65 32.81 22.57 17.46
N ILE A 66 31.81 22.85 16.63
CA ILE A 66 31.22 21.84 15.74
C ILE A 66 32.07 21.57 14.49
N ARG A 67 33.16 22.31 14.29
CA ARG A 67 34.15 22.01 13.23
C ARG A 67 35.00 20.79 13.58
N LEU A 68 34.98 20.35 14.84
CA LEU A 68 35.71 19.22 15.40
C LEU A 68 34.83 17.96 15.51
N HIS A 69 34.30 17.50 14.39
CA HIS A 69 33.27 16.45 14.30
C HIS A 69 33.71 15.01 14.65
N ARG A 70 34.96 14.80 15.10
CA ARG A 70 35.53 13.48 15.43
C ARG A 70 36.11 13.46 16.83
N THR A 71 35.97 12.33 17.53
CA THR A 71 36.49 12.12 18.88
C THR A 71 38.01 12.09 18.97
N ASP A 72 38.72 11.83 17.86
CA ASP A 72 40.18 11.86 17.79
C ASP A 72 40.76 13.27 17.55
N PHE A 73 39.91 14.30 17.45
CA PHE A 73 40.34 15.69 17.61
C PHE A 73 40.32 16.08 19.09
N ARG A 74 41.34 16.82 19.53
CA ARG A 74 41.33 17.45 20.86
C ARG A 74 40.13 18.41 20.95
N GLY A 75 39.18 18.11 21.84
CA GLY A 75 37.93 18.85 22.00
C GLY A 75 36.85 18.50 20.97
N GLY A 76 37.00 17.41 20.23
CA GLY A 76 35.98 16.96 19.28
C GLY A 76 34.89 16.10 19.90
N TYR A 77 33.84 15.82 19.12
CA TYR A 77 32.67 15.06 19.56
C TYR A 77 32.34 13.90 18.61
N SER A 78 31.55 12.93 19.06
CA SER A 78 31.15 11.78 18.24
C SER A 78 29.99 12.13 17.31
N ALA A 79 30.27 12.88 16.24
CA ALA A 79 29.23 13.32 15.30
C ALA A 79 28.57 12.14 14.57
N ARG A 80 29.34 11.09 14.23
CA ARG A 80 28.79 9.87 13.62
C ARG A 80 27.78 9.17 14.53
N SER A 81 28.08 9.03 15.83
CA SER A 81 27.13 8.41 16.77
C SER A 81 25.86 9.22 16.86
N LEU A 82 25.99 10.55 17.00
CA LEU A 82 24.85 11.48 17.07
C LEU A 82 23.98 11.41 15.81
N ASP A 83 24.59 11.43 14.62
CA ASP A 83 23.89 11.28 13.35
C ASP A 83 23.15 9.95 13.26
N THR A 84 23.82 8.85 13.60
CA THR A 84 23.24 7.50 13.53
C THR A 84 22.03 7.36 14.45
N SER A 85 22.07 7.93 15.65
CA SER A 85 20.98 7.82 16.63
C SER A 85 19.86 8.84 16.44
N VAL A 86 20.13 10.00 15.83
CA VAL A 86 19.18 11.13 15.81
C VAL A 86 18.92 11.63 14.39
N THR A 87 19.93 12.16 13.70
CA THR A 87 19.73 12.88 12.43
C THR A 87 19.36 11.96 11.27
N ALA A 88 20.04 10.82 11.10
CA ALA A 88 19.78 9.90 10.00
C ALA A 88 18.37 9.25 10.10
N PRO A 89 17.91 8.77 11.26
CA PRO A 89 16.51 8.33 11.43
C PRO A 89 15.49 9.43 11.11
N PHE A 90 15.75 10.66 11.55
CA PHE A 90 14.89 11.81 11.26
C PHE A 90 14.79 12.11 9.77
N PHE A 91 15.92 12.15 9.04
CA PHE A 91 15.92 12.34 7.59
C PHE A 91 15.20 11.20 6.86
N LYS A 92 15.38 9.94 7.28
CA LYS A 92 14.66 8.80 6.69
C LYS A 92 13.14 8.91 6.87
N LYS A 93 12.69 9.45 8.00
CA LYS A 93 11.27 9.64 8.31
C LYS A 93 10.65 10.80 7.53
N TYR A 94 11.29 11.97 7.51
CA TYR A 94 10.68 13.21 7.01
C TYR A 94 11.18 13.67 5.64
N PHE A 95 12.38 13.24 5.22
CA PHE A 95 13.03 13.65 3.98
C PHE A 95 13.69 12.45 3.26
N PRO A 96 12.97 11.35 2.99
CA PRO A 96 13.55 10.07 2.57
C PRO A 96 14.39 10.16 1.30
N LYS A 97 14.00 11.00 0.33
CA LYS A 97 14.78 11.24 -0.89
C LYS A 97 16.19 11.78 -0.60
N TYR A 98 16.32 12.59 0.46
CA TYR A 98 17.56 13.28 0.83
C TYR A 98 18.30 12.61 1.99
N ALA A 99 17.78 11.49 2.50
CA ALA A 99 18.45 10.72 3.53
C ALA A 99 19.68 9.97 2.98
N ASN A 100 20.74 9.93 3.78
CA ASN A 100 21.84 9.00 3.53
C ASN A 100 21.37 7.56 3.82
N LYS A 101 21.87 6.59 3.04
CA LYS A 101 21.56 5.16 3.27
C LYS A 101 22.03 4.73 4.68
N GLU A 102 23.28 5.06 4.97
CA GLU A 102 23.92 4.93 6.28
C GLU A 102 24.15 6.32 6.90
N SER A 103 25.04 6.45 7.87
CA SER A 103 25.42 7.75 8.43
C SER A 103 26.04 8.68 7.39
N ALA A 104 25.70 9.97 7.48
CA ALA A 104 26.34 11.02 6.68
C ALA A 104 27.86 11.05 6.88
N PHE A 105 28.35 10.66 8.06
CA PHE A 105 29.77 10.65 8.46
C PHE A 105 30.56 9.43 7.97
N LEU A 106 29.96 8.59 7.11
CA LEU A 106 30.67 7.52 6.39
C LEU A 106 31.09 7.92 4.97
N THR A 107 30.64 9.10 4.51
CA THR A 107 30.96 9.63 3.19
C THR A 107 32.36 10.24 3.17
N LEU A 108 33.08 10.12 2.05
CA LEU A 108 34.43 10.68 1.89
C LEU A 108 34.53 12.16 2.31
N ALA A 109 33.54 12.97 1.96
CA ALA A 109 33.52 14.41 2.24
C ALA A 109 33.41 14.78 3.74
N THR A 110 32.95 13.87 4.60
CA THR A 110 32.56 14.15 6.00
C THR A 110 33.21 13.19 6.99
N ARG A 111 33.84 12.10 6.53
CA ARG A 111 34.51 11.11 7.38
C ARG A 111 35.97 11.45 7.66
N GLU A 112 36.60 12.24 6.80
CA GLU A 112 38.04 12.47 6.84
C GLU A 112 38.49 13.20 8.12
N LYS A 113 39.74 12.96 8.54
CA LYS A 113 40.36 13.64 9.68
C LYS A 113 40.80 15.07 9.30
N ILE A 114 39.84 15.87 8.85
CA ILE A 114 40.03 17.27 8.43
C ILE A 114 39.05 18.14 9.21
N LYS A 115 39.56 19.14 9.92
CA LYS A 115 38.71 20.10 10.64
C LYS A 115 37.94 20.95 9.65
N TRP A 116 36.69 21.28 9.95
CA TRP A 116 35.85 22.08 9.06
C TRP A 116 36.06 23.59 9.24
N THR A 117 37.32 24.00 9.44
CA THR A 117 37.73 25.41 9.44
C THR A 117 37.92 25.90 8.01
N LYS A 118 37.86 27.21 7.76
CA LYS A 118 38.13 27.79 6.43
C LYS A 118 39.51 27.42 5.87
N ARG A 119 40.49 27.18 6.74
CA ARG A 119 41.87 26.80 6.38
C ARG A 119 41.99 25.31 6.10
N ASP A 120 41.70 24.46 7.10
CA ASP A 120 41.91 23.02 6.98
C ASP A 120 40.90 22.38 6.01
N GLY A 121 39.67 22.91 6.00
CA GLY A 121 38.56 22.43 5.20
C GLY A 121 38.76 22.54 3.68
N GLN A 122 39.75 23.29 3.21
CA GLN A 122 40.10 23.31 1.78
C GLN A 122 40.46 21.92 1.26
N ASN A 123 41.03 21.07 2.13
CA ASN A 123 41.44 19.71 1.81
C ASN A 123 40.27 18.70 1.71
N LEU A 124 39.04 19.09 2.08
CA LEU A 124 37.88 18.20 2.00
C LEU A 124 37.64 17.72 0.57
N LYS A 125 37.30 16.43 0.42
CA LYS A 125 36.95 15.81 -0.87
C LYS A 125 35.52 16.16 -1.33
N ILE A 126 35.25 17.46 -1.46
CA ILE A 126 34.04 18.02 -2.06
C ILE A 126 34.42 18.55 -3.43
N ARG A 127 33.80 18.00 -4.49
CA ARG A 127 34.14 18.34 -5.89
C ARG A 127 33.69 19.74 -6.27
N ASP A 128 32.50 20.15 -5.81
CA ASP A 128 31.93 21.44 -6.14
C ASP A 128 32.52 22.53 -5.22
N ALA A 129 33.27 23.46 -5.82
CA ALA A 129 33.98 24.50 -5.08
C ALA A 129 33.03 25.45 -4.34
N GLN A 130 31.85 25.74 -4.92
CA GLN A 130 30.86 26.61 -4.30
C GLN A 130 30.21 25.93 -3.09
N VAL A 131 29.84 24.65 -3.24
CA VAL A 131 29.31 23.83 -2.12
C VAL A 131 30.32 23.73 -0.99
N LYS A 132 31.61 23.49 -1.31
CA LYS A 132 32.68 23.45 -0.31
C LYS A 132 32.80 24.79 0.42
N LYS A 133 32.83 25.90 -0.33
CA LYS A 133 32.93 27.25 0.23
C LYS A 133 31.77 27.56 1.17
N SER A 134 30.53 27.31 0.73
CA SER A 134 29.32 27.56 1.53
C SER A 134 29.26 26.66 2.76
N PHE A 135 29.63 25.38 2.64
CA PHE A 135 29.72 24.48 3.80
C PHE A 135 30.66 25.04 4.88
N LEU A 136 31.89 25.43 4.51
CA LEU A 136 32.85 25.99 5.46
C LEU A 136 32.44 27.37 6.00
N ALA A 137 31.79 28.20 5.18
CA ALA A 137 31.27 29.50 5.58
C ALA A 137 30.17 29.37 6.65
N LEU A 138 29.27 28.39 6.52
CA LEU A 138 28.22 28.12 7.50
C LEU A 138 28.78 27.71 8.86
N PHE A 139 29.74 26.79 8.87
CA PHE A 139 30.41 26.39 10.12
C PHE A 139 31.18 27.54 10.77
N ASP A 140 31.82 28.39 9.98
CA ASP A 140 32.50 29.58 10.50
C ASP A 140 31.52 30.60 11.08
N ALA A 141 30.40 30.88 10.39
CA ALA A 141 29.37 31.79 10.85
C ALA A 141 28.71 31.32 12.16
N LEU A 142 28.47 30.00 12.29
CA LEU A 142 27.91 29.39 13.50
C LEU A 142 28.87 29.48 14.70
N GLU A 143 30.15 29.23 14.48
CA GLU A 143 31.16 29.30 15.54
C GLU A 143 31.48 30.74 15.97
N ASN A 144 31.46 31.68 15.02
CA ASN A 144 31.64 33.11 15.29
C ASN A 144 30.34 33.82 15.73
N ARG A 145 29.28 33.06 16.04
CA ARG A 145 27.98 33.55 16.54
C ARG A 145 27.30 34.59 15.64
N GLN A 146 27.55 34.52 14.33
CA GLN A 146 26.90 35.37 13.34
C GLN A 146 25.46 34.91 13.04
N ILE A 147 25.11 33.68 13.43
CA ILE A 147 23.74 33.18 13.36
C ILE A 147 23.40 32.25 14.53
N LYS A 148 22.14 32.28 14.94
CA LYS A 148 21.58 31.35 15.93
C LYS A 148 21.44 29.96 15.30
N PRO A 149 21.99 28.89 15.90
CA PRO A 149 21.89 27.53 15.36
C PRO A 149 20.45 27.06 15.12
N LYS A 150 19.50 27.41 16.00
CA LYS A 150 18.08 27.04 15.84
C LYS A 150 17.45 27.69 14.60
N GLU A 151 17.77 28.96 14.30
CA GLU A 151 17.28 29.63 13.09
C GLU A 151 17.87 29.02 11.82
N CYS A 152 19.16 28.66 11.83
CA CYS A 152 19.81 27.92 10.73
C CYS A 152 19.13 26.58 10.46
N LEU A 153 18.83 25.83 11.52
CA LEU A 153 18.14 24.55 11.44
C LEU A 153 16.72 24.70 10.86
N ILE A 154 15.95 25.67 11.35
CA ILE A 154 14.60 25.95 10.85
C ILE A 154 14.65 26.31 9.36
N TYR A 155 15.60 27.15 8.94
CA TYR A 155 15.72 27.55 7.53
C TYR A 155 16.06 26.37 6.61
N ILE A 156 16.97 25.48 7.03
CA ILE A 156 17.27 24.24 6.31
C ILE A 156 16.00 23.40 6.14
N PHE A 157 15.19 23.26 7.20
CA PHE A 157 13.95 22.48 7.14
C PHE A 157 12.87 23.11 6.29
N ILE A 158 12.78 24.44 6.23
CA ILE A 158 11.90 25.13 5.27
C ILE A 158 12.24 24.69 3.85
N LYS A 159 13.53 24.76 3.49
CA LYS A 159 13.99 24.45 2.14
C LYS A 159 13.83 22.97 1.79
N LEU A 160 14.15 22.07 2.72
CA LEU A 160 13.93 20.63 2.53
C LEU A 160 12.43 20.28 2.39
N HIS A 161 11.56 20.94 3.14
CA HIS A 161 10.12 20.72 3.06
C HIS A 161 9.55 21.19 1.72
N LEU A 162 9.90 22.40 1.27
CA LEU A 162 9.48 22.93 -0.03
C LEU A 162 9.95 22.05 -1.19
N LEU A 163 11.22 21.61 -1.16
CA LEU A 163 11.73 20.66 -2.15
C LEU A 163 10.97 19.33 -2.16
N SER A 164 10.59 18.83 -0.97
CA SER A 164 9.86 17.56 -0.86
C SER A 164 8.44 17.68 -1.41
N GLN A 165 7.75 18.80 -1.15
CA GLN A 165 6.43 19.09 -1.74
C GLN A 165 6.49 19.16 -3.27
N GLN A 166 7.47 19.86 -3.82
CA GLN A 166 7.63 19.98 -5.28
C GLN A 166 7.82 18.60 -5.95
N HIS A 167 8.58 17.69 -5.32
CA HIS A 167 8.74 16.34 -5.87
C HIS A 167 7.47 15.49 -5.79
N GLN A 168 6.70 15.66 -4.72
CA GLN A 168 5.42 14.96 -4.60
C GLN A 168 4.44 15.42 -5.68
N MET A 169 4.36 16.73 -5.94
CA MET A 169 3.52 17.27 -7.02
C MET A 169 3.89 16.71 -8.39
N VAL A 170 5.18 16.66 -8.74
CA VAL A 170 5.64 16.07 -10.02
C VAL A 170 5.26 14.58 -10.11
N PHE A 171 5.33 13.85 -8.99
CA PHE A 171 4.95 12.44 -8.96
C PHE A 171 3.44 12.26 -9.14
N ASP A 172 2.64 13.06 -8.45
CA ASP A 172 1.18 13.05 -8.56
C ASP A 172 0.74 13.44 -9.99
N GLU A 173 1.32 14.49 -10.58
CA GLU A 173 1.11 14.87 -11.99
C GLU A 173 1.50 13.74 -12.95
N THR A 174 2.58 13.00 -12.67
CA THR A 174 3.00 11.84 -13.48
C THR A 174 1.99 10.68 -13.39
N ILE A 175 1.39 10.46 -12.21
CA ILE A 175 0.34 9.45 -12.03
C ILE A 175 -0.96 9.89 -12.71
N GLU A 176 -1.35 11.15 -12.57
CA GLU A 176 -2.57 11.68 -13.17
C GLU A 176 -2.49 11.74 -14.71
N SER A 177 -1.31 12.01 -15.26
CA SER A 177 -1.06 11.98 -16.71
C SER A 177 -0.95 10.58 -17.29
N ALA A 178 -0.70 9.55 -16.45
CA ALA A 178 -0.81 8.16 -16.87
C ALA A 178 -2.29 7.79 -16.94
N ASP A 179 -2.85 7.80 -18.15
CA ASP A 179 -4.24 7.44 -18.38
C ASP A 179 -4.48 5.94 -18.09
N PHE A 180 -4.95 5.65 -16.87
CA PHE A 180 -5.33 4.29 -16.46
C PHE A 180 -6.77 3.94 -16.85
N SER A 181 -7.47 4.79 -17.61
CA SER A 181 -8.91 4.66 -17.88
C SER A 181 -9.32 3.34 -18.52
N GLU A 182 -8.40 2.55 -19.09
CA GLU A 182 -8.73 1.24 -19.68
C GLU A 182 -8.06 0.02 -19.01
N ILE A 183 -7.25 0.25 -17.97
CA ILE A 183 -6.44 -0.79 -17.34
C ILE A 183 -7.19 -1.36 -16.14
N LEU A 184 -7.71 -2.58 -16.30
CA LEU A 184 -8.26 -3.35 -15.20
C LEU A 184 -7.15 -4.02 -14.39
N ASN A 185 -7.28 -3.98 -13.07
CA ASN A 185 -6.57 -4.87 -12.17
C ASN A 185 -7.57 -5.58 -11.25
N ILE A 186 -7.11 -6.62 -10.53
CA ILE A 186 -7.95 -7.42 -9.62
C ILE A 186 -8.72 -6.54 -8.63
N ASN A 187 -8.06 -5.52 -8.06
CA ASN A 187 -8.70 -4.65 -7.06
C ASN A 187 -9.81 -3.78 -7.68
N MET A 188 -9.63 -3.31 -8.92
CA MET A 188 -10.67 -2.57 -9.63
C MET A 188 -11.88 -3.45 -9.92
N VAL A 189 -11.66 -4.66 -10.44
CA VAL A 189 -12.74 -5.64 -10.69
C VAL A 189 -13.49 -5.96 -9.39
N LEU A 190 -12.78 -6.20 -8.28
CA LEU A 190 -13.41 -6.45 -6.99
C LEU A 190 -14.25 -5.25 -6.51
N LYS A 191 -13.73 -4.02 -6.63
CA LYS A 191 -14.51 -2.81 -6.28
C LYS A 191 -15.77 -2.65 -7.14
N MET A 192 -15.68 -2.96 -8.44
CA MET A 192 -16.83 -2.95 -9.35
C MET A 192 -17.89 -3.95 -8.88
N LEU A 193 -17.49 -5.19 -8.58
CA LEU A 193 -18.39 -6.22 -8.09
C LEU A 193 -18.98 -5.89 -6.71
N GLU A 194 -18.17 -5.43 -5.76
CA GLU A 194 -18.62 -5.03 -4.42
C GLU A 194 -19.64 -3.90 -4.47
N ARG A 195 -19.42 -2.90 -5.33
CA ARG A 195 -20.41 -1.85 -5.58
C ARG A 195 -21.70 -2.44 -6.15
N HIS A 196 -21.60 -3.33 -7.14
CA HIS A 196 -22.78 -3.94 -7.74
C HIS A 196 -23.56 -4.82 -6.75
N PHE A 197 -22.86 -5.62 -5.92
CA PHE A 197 -23.46 -6.43 -4.86
C PHE A 197 -24.14 -5.59 -3.77
N GLY A 198 -23.74 -4.33 -3.61
CA GLY A 198 -24.39 -3.37 -2.71
C GLY A 198 -25.78 -2.91 -3.16
N SER A 199 -26.24 -3.32 -4.36
CA SER A 199 -27.60 -3.04 -4.83
C SER A 199 -28.67 -3.72 -3.96
N LYS A 200 -29.89 -3.19 -3.95
CA LYS A 200 -31.03 -3.85 -3.29
C LYS A 200 -31.37 -5.17 -4.00
N LEU A 201 -31.82 -6.20 -3.28
CA LEU A 201 -32.24 -7.50 -3.88
C LEU A 201 -31.13 -8.20 -4.71
N SER A 202 -29.88 -8.09 -4.28
CA SER A 202 -28.69 -8.48 -5.04
C SER A 202 -28.18 -9.90 -4.76
N SER A 203 -28.95 -10.77 -4.08
CA SER A 203 -28.49 -12.12 -3.69
C SER A 203 -28.00 -12.97 -4.86
N ARG A 204 -28.53 -12.72 -6.07
CA ARG A 204 -28.15 -13.41 -7.30
C ARG A 204 -26.83 -12.90 -7.91
N LEU A 205 -26.44 -11.66 -7.65
CA LEU A 205 -25.26 -11.03 -8.28
C LEU A 205 -23.94 -11.71 -7.91
N PRO A 206 -23.69 -12.11 -6.64
CA PRO A 206 -22.50 -12.87 -6.29
C PRO A 206 -22.45 -14.26 -6.91
N VAL A 207 -23.61 -14.91 -7.11
CA VAL A 207 -23.71 -16.19 -7.83
C VAL A 207 -23.22 -16.05 -9.26
N ILE A 208 -23.75 -15.05 -9.99
CA ILE A 208 -23.35 -14.75 -11.36
C ILE A 208 -21.84 -14.44 -11.42
N ALA A 209 -21.29 -13.73 -10.44
CA ALA A 209 -19.86 -13.41 -10.40
C ALA A 209 -18.97 -14.64 -10.24
N ILE A 210 -19.29 -15.54 -9.32
CA ILE A 210 -18.54 -16.80 -9.15
C ILE A 210 -18.73 -17.71 -10.37
N TYR A 211 -19.92 -17.78 -10.93
CA TYR A 211 -20.15 -18.56 -12.16
C TYR A 211 -19.28 -18.05 -13.32
N SER A 212 -19.26 -16.72 -13.49
CA SER A 212 -18.46 -16.05 -14.53
C SER A 212 -16.96 -16.26 -14.34
N VAL A 213 -16.47 -16.32 -13.09
CA VAL A 213 -15.06 -16.62 -12.83
C VAL A 213 -14.76 -18.09 -13.13
N TYR A 214 -15.65 -19.03 -12.78
CA TYR A 214 -15.51 -20.45 -13.14
C TYR A 214 -15.42 -20.63 -14.66
N GLN A 215 -16.24 -19.93 -15.45
CA GLN A 215 -16.13 -19.95 -16.92
C GLN A 215 -14.74 -19.53 -17.43
N GLN A 216 -14.07 -18.60 -16.75
CA GLN A 216 -12.69 -18.24 -17.11
C GLN A 216 -11.68 -19.28 -16.59
N LEU A 217 -11.84 -19.78 -15.37
CA LEU A 217 -10.95 -20.78 -14.79
C LEU A 217 -10.93 -22.07 -15.62
N PHE A 218 -12.06 -22.50 -16.18
CA PHE A 218 -12.14 -23.66 -17.06
C PHE A 218 -11.25 -23.58 -18.30
N LYS A 219 -10.87 -22.37 -18.73
CA LYS A 219 -10.02 -22.16 -19.91
C LYS A 219 -8.53 -22.33 -19.61
N VAL A 220 -8.13 -22.17 -18.35
CA VAL A 220 -6.71 -21.98 -17.97
C VAL A 220 -6.24 -22.90 -16.85
N VAL A 221 -7.15 -23.38 -15.99
CA VAL A 221 -6.79 -24.20 -14.83
C VAL A 221 -6.97 -25.68 -15.15
N LYS A 222 -5.84 -26.41 -15.19
CA LYS A 222 -5.78 -27.86 -15.47
C LYS A 222 -6.73 -28.71 -14.61
N ARG A 223 -7.05 -28.28 -13.38
CA ARG A 223 -7.99 -28.99 -12.50
C ARG A 223 -9.37 -29.21 -13.13
N TYR A 224 -9.81 -28.31 -14.01
CA TYR A 224 -11.12 -28.38 -14.68
C TYR A 224 -11.04 -29.06 -16.06
N GLU A 225 -9.88 -29.57 -16.46
CA GLU A 225 -9.72 -30.32 -17.71
C GLU A 225 -10.62 -31.57 -17.72
N GLY A 226 -11.41 -31.73 -18.79
CA GLY A 226 -12.39 -32.81 -18.92
C GLY A 226 -13.60 -32.72 -17.99
N LYS A 227 -13.73 -31.66 -17.19
CA LYS A 227 -14.93 -31.40 -16.37
C LYS A 227 -15.97 -30.60 -17.16
N LYS A 228 -17.21 -30.58 -16.66
CA LYS A 228 -18.31 -29.79 -17.22
C LYS A 228 -18.83 -28.81 -16.17
N LEU A 229 -18.88 -27.53 -16.52
CA LEU A 229 -19.58 -26.53 -15.73
C LEU A 229 -21.08 -26.64 -16.03
N GLY A 230 -21.90 -26.86 -15.00
CA GLY A 230 -23.35 -26.88 -15.12
C GLY A 230 -23.88 -25.53 -15.59
N GLN A 231 -25.06 -25.50 -16.21
CA GLN A 231 -25.69 -24.24 -16.57
C GLN A 231 -26.05 -23.44 -15.32
N LEU A 232 -26.01 -22.10 -15.43
CA LEU A 232 -26.48 -21.22 -14.38
C LEU A 232 -28.01 -21.39 -14.23
N ASN A 233 -28.45 -22.21 -13.27
CA ASN A 233 -29.85 -22.55 -13.10
C ASN A 233 -30.64 -21.36 -12.53
N VAL A 234 -31.81 -21.07 -13.10
CA VAL A 234 -32.77 -20.12 -12.53
C VAL A 234 -33.62 -20.85 -11.49
N HIS A 235 -33.77 -20.31 -10.28
CA HIS A 235 -34.43 -20.99 -9.14
C HIS A 235 -35.94 -21.26 -9.33
N THR A 236 -36.51 -21.02 -10.51
CA THR A 236 -37.96 -21.04 -10.77
C THR A 236 -38.51 -22.35 -11.34
N SER A 237 -37.68 -23.34 -11.66
CA SER A 237 -38.19 -24.68 -12.02
C SER A 237 -38.25 -25.57 -10.78
N SER A 238 -39.46 -25.83 -10.30
CA SER A 238 -39.80 -26.74 -9.18
C SER A 238 -39.29 -28.18 -9.32
N ASP A 239 -38.71 -28.55 -10.48
CA ASP A 239 -38.43 -29.94 -10.85
C ASP A 239 -36.93 -30.32 -10.91
N LYS A 240 -36.00 -29.44 -10.51
CA LYS A 240 -34.56 -29.76 -10.49
C LYS A 240 -33.93 -29.52 -9.12
N HIS A 241 -33.67 -30.61 -8.40
CA HIS A 241 -32.85 -30.62 -7.20
C HIS A 241 -31.36 -30.48 -7.56
N GLY A 242 -30.89 -29.25 -7.73
CA GLY A 242 -29.46 -28.96 -7.81
C GLY A 242 -28.77 -29.19 -6.45
N PHE A 243 -27.50 -29.57 -6.47
CA PHE A 243 -26.69 -29.72 -5.26
C PHE A 243 -26.24 -28.36 -4.75
N GLY A 244 -25.95 -27.39 -5.61
CA GLY A 244 -25.55 -26.03 -5.22
C GLY A 244 -25.95 -24.97 -6.25
N ASP A 245 -25.57 -23.72 -6.00
CA ASP A 245 -25.81 -22.61 -6.93
C ASP A 245 -24.95 -22.71 -8.20
N ILE A 246 -23.75 -23.28 -8.07
CA ILE A 246 -22.84 -23.59 -9.18
C ILE A 246 -22.36 -25.02 -9.02
N GLU A 247 -22.39 -25.76 -10.13
CA GLU A 247 -22.09 -27.19 -10.14
C GLU A 247 -21.02 -27.51 -11.17
N VAL A 248 -20.03 -28.30 -10.77
CA VAL A 248 -19.02 -28.86 -11.66
C VAL A 248 -19.12 -30.37 -11.63
N TRP A 249 -19.17 -30.96 -12.82
CA TRP A 249 -19.38 -32.38 -13.05
C TRP A 249 -18.15 -33.02 -13.67
N ASN A 250 -17.91 -34.27 -13.31
CA ASN A 250 -16.95 -35.13 -13.99
C ASN A 250 -17.45 -35.50 -15.40
N ALA A 251 -16.55 -35.98 -16.26
CA ALA A 251 -16.90 -36.43 -17.60
C ALA A 251 -17.96 -37.55 -17.60
N ASP A 252 -17.92 -38.41 -16.59
CA ASP A 252 -18.85 -39.53 -16.36
C ASP A 252 -20.21 -39.13 -15.76
N GLY A 253 -20.42 -37.82 -15.51
CA GLY A 253 -21.66 -37.30 -14.95
C GLY A 253 -21.75 -37.37 -13.42
N THR A 254 -20.71 -37.82 -12.73
CA THR A 254 -20.67 -37.77 -11.25
C THR A 254 -20.32 -36.36 -10.76
N PRO A 255 -20.84 -35.92 -9.60
CA PRO A 255 -20.55 -34.61 -9.05
C PRO A 255 -19.08 -34.46 -8.64
N PHE A 256 -18.46 -33.34 -9.00
CA PHE A 256 -17.07 -33.03 -8.62
C PHE A 256 -17.01 -31.95 -7.54
N GLU A 257 -17.41 -30.73 -7.89
CA GLU A 257 -17.29 -29.55 -7.04
C GLU A 257 -18.60 -28.76 -7.07
N MET A 258 -19.16 -28.48 -5.89
CA MET A 258 -20.39 -27.72 -5.72
C MET A 258 -20.11 -26.43 -4.97
N VAL A 259 -20.82 -25.35 -5.32
CA VAL A 259 -20.67 -24.05 -4.67
C VAL A 259 -22.04 -23.56 -4.20
N GLU A 260 -22.16 -23.27 -2.92
CA GLU A 260 -23.29 -22.59 -2.30
C GLU A 260 -22.87 -21.16 -1.92
N ILE A 261 -23.71 -20.18 -2.20
CA ILE A 261 -23.41 -18.77 -2.03
C ILE A 261 -24.48 -18.14 -1.14
N LYS A 262 -24.04 -17.50 -0.06
CA LYS A 262 -24.89 -16.80 0.90
C LYS A 262 -24.64 -15.30 0.84
N HIS A 263 -25.67 -14.52 0.50
CA HIS A 263 -25.55 -13.08 0.44
C HIS A 263 -25.89 -12.45 1.80
N ASN A 264 -24.92 -11.74 2.39
CA ASN A 264 -25.02 -11.03 3.68
C ASN A 264 -25.40 -11.90 4.88
N ILE A 265 -25.10 -13.21 4.80
CA ILE A 265 -25.37 -14.17 5.88
C ILE A 265 -24.02 -14.78 6.28
N PRO A 266 -23.62 -14.73 7.56
CA PRO A 266 -22.39 -15.38 8.02
C PRO A 266 -22.48 -16.89 7.88
N ILE A 267 -21.34 -17.54 7.66
CA ILE A 267 -21.24 -19.00 7.63
C ILE A 267 -21.22 -19.50 9.08
N ASP A 268 -22.33 -20.08 9.53
CA ASP A 268 -22.43 -20.72 10.84
C ASP A 268 -22.36 -22.26 10.73
N ARG A 269 -22.30 -22.95 11.88
CA ARG A 269 -22.31 -24.42 11.89
C ARG A 269 -23.56 -25.04 11.26
N ASN A 270 -24.72 -24.38 11.33
CA ASN A 270 -25.98 -24.91 10.81
C ASN A 270 -25.93 -25.01 9.28
N LEU A 271 -25.37 -23.98 8.64
CA LEU A 271 -25.12 -24.01 7.20
C LEU A 271 -24.19 -25.18 6.81
N ILE A 272 -23.16 -25.47 7.60
CA ILE A 272 -22.29 -26.64 7.35
C ILE A 272 -23.07 -27.95 7.54
N PHE A 273 -23.90 -28.07 8.58
CA PHE A 273 -24.75 -29.25 8.78
C PHE A 273 -25.72 -29.49 7.61
N ASP A 274 -26.34 -28.42 7.10
CA ASP A 274 -27.25 -28.49 5.96
C ASP A 274 -26.53 -28.97 4.70
N LEU A 275 -25.31 -28.49 4.44
CA LEU A 275 -24.48 -28.96 3.31
C LEU A 275 -24.12 -30.43 3.43
N VAL A 276 -23.72 -30.88 4.64
CA VAL A 276 -23.42 -32.29 4.89
C VAL A 276 -24.65 -33.14 4.62
N LYS A 277 -25.82 -32.70 5.10
CA LYS A 277 -27.10 -33.40 4.87
C LYS A 277 -27.45 -33.48 3.39
N LYS A 278 -27.31 -32.38 2.64
CA LYS A 278 -27.50 -32.36 1.17
C LYS A 278 -26.53 -33.30 0.44
N SER A 279 -25.33 -33.50 0.98
CA SER A 279 -24.29 -34.33 0.38
C SER A 279 -24.37 -35.80 0.79
N GLN A 280 -25.30 -36.19 1.66
CA GLN A 280 -25.49 -37.58 2.06
C GLN A 280 -25.86 -38.44 0.85
N ASN A 281 -25.23 -39.61 0.74
CA ASN A 281 -25.42 -40.56 -0.36
C ASN A 281 -25.05 -40.00 -1.74
N THR A 282 -24.20 -38.96 -1.79
CA THR A 282 -23.62 -38.43 -3.03
C THR A 282 -22.14 -38.75 -3.13
N THR A 283 -21.55 -38.58 -4.31
CA THR A 283 -20.10 -38.71 -4.55
C THR A 283 -19.39 -37.36 -4.68
N ILE A 284 -20.01 -36.27 -4.18
CA ILE A 284 -19.44 -34.92 -4.22
C ILE A 284 -18.06 -34.95 -3.56
N GLN A 285 -17.04 -34.44 -4.24
CA GLN A 285 -15.67 -34.44 -3.73
C GLN A 285 -15.35 -33.16 -2.97
N ARG A 286 -15.86 -32.03 -3.46
CA ARG A 286 -15.58 -30.69 -2.92
C ARG A 286 -16.85 -29.87 -2.83
N TYR A 287 -17.01 -29.14 -1.74
CA TYR A 287 -18.14 -28.26 -1.53
C TYR A 287 -17.70 -26.91 -0.96
N TYR A 288 -17.84 -25.85 -1.75
CA TYR A 288 -17.60 -24.49 -1.31
C TYR A 288 -18.87 -23.89 -0.72
N ILE A 289 -18.74 -23.23 0.42
CA ILE A 289 -19.74 -22.30 0.92
C ILE A 289 -19.11 -20.92 1.04
N LEU A 290 -19.65 -20.00 0.26
CA LEU A 290 -19.10 -18.65 0.12
C LEU A 290 -20.09 -17.62 0.63
N THR A 291 -19.61 -16.56 1.26
CA THR A 291 -20.46 -15.46 1.72
C THR A 291 -19.97 -14.08 1.32
N THR A 292 -20.89 -13.13 1.12
CA THR A 292 -20.54 -11.69 1.05
C THR A 292 -20.50 -11.02 2.42
N TYR A 293 -20.83 -11.73 3.50
CA TYR A 293 -20.74 -11.19 4.84
C TYR A 293 -19.28 -10.83 5.17
N LYS A 294 -19.03 -9.58 5.56
CA LYS A 294 -17.68 -9.00 5.65
C LYS A 294 -16.71 -9.78 6.54
N GLU A 295 -17.20 -10.27 7.68
CA GLU A 295 -16.38 -11.03 8.64
C GLU A 295 -16.37 -12.54 8.36
N ASN A 296 -17.07 -12.99 7.30
CA ASN A 296 -17.32 -14.37 6.87
C ASN A 296 -18.07 -15.26 7.89
N PHE A 297 -17.67 -15.23 9.15
CA PHE A 297 -18.19 -16.05 10.25
C PHE A 297 -18.83 -15.15 11.33
N PRO A 298 -19.73 -15.70 12.18
CA PRO A 298 -20.32 -14.94 13.28
C PRO A 298 -19.32 -14.48 14.34
N SER A 299 -18.29 -15.29 14.60
CA SER A 299 -17.21 -15.01 15.55
C SER A 299 -15.98 -15.88 15.27
N LYS A 300 -14.83 -15.54 15.88
CA LYS A 300 -13.62 -16.36 15.80
C LYS A 300 -13.77 -17.75 16.42
N ASP A 301 -14.54 -17.85 17.51
CA ASP A 301 -14.80 -19.14 18.15
C ASP A 301 -15.65 -20.05 17.24
N GLU A 302 -16.61 -19.47 16.52
CA GLU A 302 -17.43 -20.20 15.55
C GLU A 302 -16.58 -20.65 14.34
N GLU A 303 -15.70 -19.79 13.84
CA GLU A 303 -14.74 -20.12 12.78
C GLU A 303 -13.81 -21.28 13.17
N GLU A 304 -13.28 -21.28 14.40
CA GLU A 304 -12.42 -22.36 14.90
C GLU A 304 -13.20 -23.68 15.02
N TYR A 305 -14.45 -23.62 15.52
CA TYR A 305 -15.33 -24.79 15.60
C TYR A 305 -15.62 -25.37 14.21
N ILE A 306 -16.04 -24.52 13.27
CA ILE A 306 -16.34 -24.92 11.88
C ILE A 306 -15.11 -25.55 11.23
N SER A 307 -13.93 -24.96 11.44
CA SER A 307 -12.68 -25.49 10.89
C SER A 307 -12.39 -26.91 11.38
N LYS A 308 -12.54 -27.17 12.69
CA LYS A 308 -12.39 -28.52 13.26
C LYS A 308 -13.46 -29.48 12.74
N PHE A 309 -14.69 -29.00 12.58
CA PHE A 309 -15.80 -29.82 12.10
C PHE A 309 -15.62 -30.23 10.63
N ILE A 310 -15.21 -29.30 9.77
CA ILE A 310 -14.86 -29.56 8.36
C ILE A 310 -13.75 -30.62 8.25
N LEU A 311 -12.72 -30.55 9.09
CA LEU A 311 -11.65 -31.57 9.11
C LEU A 311 -12.18 -32.95 9.49
N LYS A 312 -13.10 -33.01 10.46
CA LYS A 312 -13.76 -34.27 10.83
C LYS A 312 -14.57 -34.83 9.66
N ILE A 313 -15.37 -34.01 8.98
CA ILE A 313 -16.15 -34.43 7.81
C ILE A 313 -15.23 -35.00 6.73
N LYS A 314 -14.14 -34.30 6.40
CA LYS A 314 -13.17 -34.76 5.40
C LYS A 314 -12.56 -36.12 5.78
N LYS A 315 -12.27 -36.33 7.07
CA LYS A 315 -11.75 -37.62 7.57
C LYS A 315 -12.80 -38.74 7.45
N ASP A 316 -14.05 -38.45 7.79
CA ASP A 316 -15.10 -39.46 7.93
C ASP A 316 -15.74 -39.83 6.58
N SER A 317 -15.86 -38.88 5.64
CA SER A 317 -16.54 -39.10 4.34
C SER A 317 -15.69 -38.79 3.11
N GLY A 318 -14.49 -38.22 3.26
CA GLY A 318 -13.67 -37.74 2.14
C GLY A 318 -14.13 -36.42 1.51
N LEU A 319 -15.32 -35.91 1.88
CA LEU A 319 -15.86 -34.64 1.39
C LEU A 319 -15.03 -33.45 1.89
N GLU A 320 -14.44 -32.69 0.98
CA GLU A 320 -13.73 -31.46 1.33
C GLU A 320 -14.67 -30.26 1.29
N ILE A 321 -14.99 -29.69 2.45
CA ILE A 321 -15.76 -28.46 2.56
C ILE A 321 -14.82 -27.25 2.68
N ILE A 322 -15.12 -26.18 1.97
CA ILE A 322 -14.34 -24.93 2.02
C ILE A 322 -15.30 -23.77 2.32
N ALA A 323 -15.22 -23.26 3.55
CA ALA A 323 -15.94 -22.07 3.99
C ALA A 323 -15.06 -20.82 3.82
N ASN A 324 -15.51 -19.82 3.05
CA ASN A 324 -14.73 -18.60 2.82
C ASN A 324 -15.61 -17.39 2.42
N GLY A 325 -15.02 -16.20 2.37
CA GLY A 325 -15.64 -15.02 1.77
C GLY A 325 -15.60 -15.04 0.23
N ILE A 326 -16.55 -14.36 -0.41
CA ILE A 326 -16.60 -14.17 -1.86
C ILE A 326 -15.48 -13.25 -2.32
N SER A 327 -15.26 -12.09 -1.69
CA SER A 327 -14.18 -11.16 -2.06
C SER A 327 -12.80 -11.82 -2.03
N PRO A 328 -12.36 -12.52 -0.95
CA PRO A 328 -11.09 -13.22 -0.96
C PRO A 328 -11.04 -14.35 -2.01
N SER A 329 -12.13 -15.09 -2.21
CA SER A 329 -12.19 -16.16 -3.22
C SER A 329 -12.04 -15.62 -4.64
N LEU A 330 -12.82 -14.60 -5.02
CA LEU A 330 -12.70 -13.90 -6.30
C LEU A 330 -11.31 -13.33 -6.49
N LYS A 331 -10.70 -12.73 -5.46
CA LYS A 331 -9.32 -12.22 -5.53
C LYS A 331 -8.33 -13.31 -5.93
N TYR A 332 -8.45 -14.50 -5.33
CA TYR A 332 -7.60 -15.64 -5.67
C TYR A 332 -7.91 -16.21 -7.06
N TYR A 333 -9.17 -16.29 -7.45
CA TYR A 333 -9.57 -16.81 -8.76
C TYR A 333 -9.16 -15.89 -9.91
N LEU A 334 -9.36 -14.58 -9.75
CA LEU A 334 -8.97 -13.58 -10.75
C LEU A 334 -7.46 -13.60 -11.02
N ARG A 335 -6.61 -14.02 -10.06
CA ARG A 335 -5.17 -14.17 -10.26
C ARG A 335 -4.81 -15.15 -11.40
N PHE A 336 -5.68 -16.12 -11.69
CA PHE A 336 -5.47 -17.09 -12.77
C PHE A 336 -5.98 -16.60 -14.13
N ILE A 337 -6.57 -15.41 -14.21
CA ILE A 337 -7.17 -14.88 -15.43
C ILE A 337 -6.22 -13.85 -16.04
N ASP A 338 -5.75 -14.11 -17.27
CA ASP A 338 -4.78 -13.26 -17.94
C ASP A 338 -5.36 -11.90 -18.36
N ASN A 339 -6.65 -11.88 -18.73
CA ASN A 339 -7.33 -10.67 -19.18
C ASN A 339 -8.63 -10.44 -18.41
N TYR A 340 -8.62 -9.46 -17.50
CA TYR A 340 -9.78 -9.11 -16.68
C TYR A 340 -10.97 -8.58 -17.49
N LYS A 341 -10.76 -8.03 -18.71
CA LYS A 341 -11.85 -7.65 -19.61
C LYS A 341 -12.67 -8.88 -20.03
N ASN A 342 -12.05 -10.06 -20.16
CA ASN A 342 -12.77 -11.31 -20.47
C ASN A 342 -13.67 -11.74 -19.31
N PHE A 343 -13.24 -11.54 -18.06
CA PHE A 343 -14.08 -11.78 -16.89
C PHE A 343 -15.25 -10.80 -16.85
N VAL A 344 -14.97 -9.49 -17.00
CA VAL A 344 -16.01 -8.44 -17.02
C VAL A 344 -17.05 -8.73 -18.10
N LYS A 345 -16.62 -9.08 -19.32
CA LYS A 345 -17.51 -9.47 -20.42
C LYS A 345 -18.35 -10.71 -20.09
N ALA A 346 -17.74 -11.75 -19.50
CA ALA A 346 -18.48 -12.94 -19.08
C ALA A 346 -19.53 -12.62 -18.01
N TYR A 347 -19.17 -11.80 -17.03
CA TYR A 347 -20.10 -11.33 -16.00
C TYR A 347 -21.25 -10.53 -16.59
N THR A 348 -20.97 -9.55 -17.46
CA THR A 348 -22.00 -8.76 -18.16
C THR A 348 -22.94 -9.67 -18.97
N ASN A 349 -22.40 -10.63 -19.72
CA ASN A 349 -23.21 -11.54 -20.53
C ASN A 349 -24.11 -12.42 -19.66
N ASN A 350 -23.57 -13.04 -18.63
CA ASN A 350 -24.35 -13.89 -17.71
C ASN A 350 -25.40 -13.07 -16.95
N LEU A 351 -25.10 -11.82 -16.60
CA LEU A 351 -26.05 -10.90 -15.96
C LEU A 351 -27.23 -10.58 -16.89
N ILE A 352 -26.96 -10.27 -18.16
CA ILE A 352 -28.00 -10.00 -19.16
C ILE A 352 -28.83 -11.25 -19.45
N GLU A 353 -28.20 -12.42 -19.55
CA GLU A 353 -28.88 -13.68 -19.78
C GLU A 353 -29.77 -14.07 -18.60
N ASP A 354 -29.28 -13.96 -17.36
CA ASP A 354 -30.08 -14.22 -16.16
C ASP A 354 -31.26 -13.24 -16.06
N ALA A 355 -31.07 -11.94 -16.36
CA ALA A 355 -32.16 -10.95 -16.38
C ALA A 355 -33.26 -11.24 -17.42
N LYS A 356 -32.95 -11.93 -18.51
CA LYS A 356 -33.93 -12.35 -19.52
C LYS A 356 -34.72 -13.57 -19.09
N ASN A 357 -34.10 -14.45 -18.30
CA ASN A 357 -34.61 -15.78 -17.97
C ASN A 357 -35.13 -15.89 -16.53
N SER A 358 -34.83 -14.92 -15.66
CA SER A 358 -35.18 -14.90 -14.24
C SER A 358 -35.87 -13.59 -13.84
N THR A 359 -36.51 -13.64 -12.68
CA THR A 359 -37.01 -12.41 -12.02
C THR A 359 -36.08 -11.94 -10.90
N GLU A 360 -34.95 -12.61 -10.68
CA GLU A 360 -34.02 -12.30 -9.58
C GLU A 360 -33.10 -11.14 -9.94
N VAL A 361 -32.65 -11.07 -11.20
CA VAL A 361 -31.95 -9.89 -11.73
C VAL A 361 -32.97 -8.90 -12.28
N LYS A 362 -33.01 -7.70 -11.70
CA LYS A 362 -33.92 -6.61 -12.07
C LYS A 362 -33.23 -5.61 -13.00
N GLU A 363 -34.02 -4.81 -13.71
CA GLU A 363 -33.52 -3.75 -14.61
C GLU A 363 -32.56 -2.78 -13.91
N PHE A 364 -32.86 -2.39 -12.66
CA PHE A 364 -31.98 -1.50 -11.91
C PHE A 364 -30.60 -2.10 -11.59
N HIS A 365 -30.45 -3.43 -11.55
CA HIS A 365 -29.11 -4.06 -11.47
C HIS A 365 -28.34 -3.84 -12.78
N ILE A 366 -29.00 -3.98 -13.92
CA ILE A 366 -28.39 -3.74 -15.23
C ILE A 366 -27.95 -2.28 -15.36
N THR A 367 -28.81 -1.34 -14.97
CA THR A 367 -28.48 0.09 -14.97
C THR A 367 -27.31 0.41 -14.04
N GLU A 368 -27.29 -0.13 -12.82
CA GLU A 368 -26.16 0.07 -11.91
C GLU A 368 -24.85 -0.49 -12.50
N TRP A 369 -24.90 -1.68 -13.11
CA TRP A 369 -23.74 -2.26 -13.77
C TRP A 369 -23.25 -1.43 -14.96
N GLN A 370 -24.16 -0.90 -15.77
CA GLN A 370 -23.81 0.04 -16.85
C GLN A 370 -23.08 1.25 -16.29
N GLU A 371 -23.61 1.91 -15.26
CA GLU A 371 -22.95 3.07 -14.63
C GLU A 371 -21.58 2.73 -14.01
N ILE A 372 -21.40 1.50 -13.52
CA ILE A 372 -20.09 1.01 -13.09
C ILE A 372 -19.14 0.88 -14.29
N LEU A 373 -19.57 0.32 -15.42
CA LEU A 373 -18.76 0.22 -16.63
C LEU A 373 -18.37 1.60 -17.20
N LYS A 374 -19.32 2.54 -17.29
CA LYS A 374 -19.07 3.91 -17.78
C LYS A 374 -18.00 4.62 -16.95
N LYS A 375 -18.11 4.53 -15.63
CA LYS A 375 -17.14 5.12 -14.69
C LYS A 375 -15.71 4.59 -14.88
N HIS A 376 -15.58 3.39 -15.43
CA HIS A 376 -14.30 2.75 -15.69
C HIS A 376 -13.94 2.69 -17.18
N HIS A 377 -14.66 3.40 -18.06
CA HIS A 377 -14.44 3.43 -19.52
C HIS A 377 -14.37 2.02 -20.16
N LEU A 378 -15.28 1.13 -19.75
CA LEU A 378 -15.38 -0.26 -20.24
C LEU A 378 -16.64 -0.52 -21.08
N GLU A 379 -17.22 0.53 -21.67
CA GLU A 379 -18.43 0.45 -22.51
C GLU A 379 -18.24 -0.44 -23.75
#